data_AF-A0A2V6WRG1-F1
#
_entry.id   AF-A0A2V6WRG1-F1
#
_cell.length_a   1.000
_cell.length_b   1.000
_cell.length_c   1.000
_cell.angle_alpha   90.00
_cell.angle_beta   90.00
_cell.angle_gamma   90.00
#
_symmetry.space_group_name_H-M   'P 1'
#
loop_
_entity.id
_entity.type
_entity.pdbx_description
1 polymer ?
#
loop_
_entity_poly.entity_id
_entity_poly.type
_entity_poly.pdbx_seq_one_letter_code
_entity_poly.pdbx_strand_id
1 'polypeptide(L)'
;MTPRDRDNASARHRAGAVAGLAALALVSGCTVGPDFRRPAAPAVDRYTRQPLVAKTASADVAGGEEQRFLHDRDISRQWWTLFQSPQLNALIEKALKANPTLVAAQAALRQAMELVYAQQGFFYPTIQANFSPSRQRASAALSPPLSTSQLTFSLYTAQVTVGFTPDVFGGNRRQVESLRGLAESQRFLLEATYVTLTSNVVAAAVQEAAARAQIAATKDIIDISTKSLALLRRQFELGYTARLDVAAQEAALAQVQQALPPLQKQLEQTRDLLTALAGRLPSDDPEETFELATLHLPQDLPVSLPSKLVEHRPDVRAAEDQLHAASAQIGVAIANRLPQFTISGAAGGLATDFTQMFADANPFWIVAGNVAQTLFAGGTLLHRQRAAEAAFEQAAAQYRSTVITAFQNVADTLYALQHDAESLKTAVAAERAAKVTLDLTVNQQQLGYINYLVLLSAQQAYQQALITRVQSQANRLADTAALFQALGGGWWNPPE
;
A
#
# COMPACT_ATOMS: atom_id res chain seq x y z
N MET A 1 -39.04 11.81 69.11
CA MET A 1 -37.66 11.68 68.61
C MET A 1 -37.18 13.07 68.23
N THR A 2 -36.09 13.53 68.84
CA THR A 2 -35.61 14.91 68.84
C THR A 2 -35.12 15.40 67.45
N PRO A 3 -35.07 16.72 67.19
CA PRO A 3 -34.66 17.29 65.90
C PRO A 3 -33.17 17.06 65.53
N ARG A 4 -32.40 16.39 66.39
CA ARG A 4 -30.96 16.12 66.22
C ARG A 4 -30.65 14.89 65.35
N ASP A 5 -31.64 14.07 64.98
CA ASP A 5 -31.42 12.83 64.21
C ASP A 5 -31.54 12.99 62.68
N ARG A 6 -32.10 14.10 62.17
CA ARG A 6 -32.28 14.30 60.72
C ARG A 6 -31.02 14.76 59.98
N ASP A 7 -30.09 15.44 60.66
CA ASP A 7 -28.86 15.94 60.03
C ASP A 7 -27.76 14.86 59.88
N ASN A 8 -27.83 13.77 60.63
CA ASN A 8 -26.88 12.66 60.52
C ASN A 8 -27.20 11.69 59.37
N ALA A 9 -28.43 11.67 58.86
CA ALA A 9 -28.82 10.80 57.74
C ALA A 9 -28.37 11.37 56.38
N SER A 10 -28.49 12.69 56.18
CA SER A 10 -28.08 13.36 54.94
C SER A 10 -26.55 13.40 54.76
N ALA A 11 -25.79 13.52 55.86
CA ALA A 11 -24.33 13.46 55.86
C ALA A 11 -23.79 12.05 55.53
N ARG A 12 -24.46 10.99 56.00
CA ARG A 12 -24.09 9.59 55.69
C ARG A 12 -24.33 9.22 54.22
N HIS A 13 -25.39 9.73 53.60
CA HIS A 13 -25.64 9.51 52.17
C HIS A 13 -24.69 10.29 51.25
N ARG A 14 -24.28 11.51 51.65
CA ARG A 14 -23.26 12.29 50.91
C ARG A 14 -21.86 11.71 51.05
N ALA A 15 -21.49 11.20 52.23
CA ALA A 15 -20.21 10.52 52.44
C ALA A 15 -20.12 9.19 51.67
N GLY A 16 -21.22 8.42 51.57
CA GLY A 16 -21.29 7.20 50.76
C GLY A 16 -21.17 7.45 49.25
N ALA A 17 -21.77 8.54 48.74
CA ALA A 17 -21.68 8.91 47.32
C ALA A 17 -20.27 9.39 46.92
N VAL A 18 -19.58 10.14 47.79
CA VAL A 18 -18.20 10.60 47.56
C VAL A 18 -17.19 9.46 47.70
N ALA A 19 -17.41 8.50 48.61
CA ALA A 19 -16.59 7.30 48.73
C ALA A 19 -16.76 6.35 47.52
N GLY A 20 -17.97 6.26 46.95
CA GLY A 20 -18.21 5.49 45.71
C GLY A 20 -17.52 6.09 44.47
N LEU A 21 -17.49 7.42 44.35
CA LEU A 21 -16.79 8.13 43.27
C LEU A 21 -15.25 8.03 43.40
N ALA A 22 -14.71 8.01 44.62
CA ALA A 22 -13.27 7.80 44.85
C ALA A 22 -12.82 6.35 44.61
N ALA A 23 -13.68 5.35 44.88
CA ALA A 23 -13.41 3.95 44.56
C ALA A 23 -13.45 3.65 43.05
N LEU A 24 -14.27 4.37 42.26
CA LEU A 24 -14.24 4.30 40.80
C LEU A 24 -12.97 4.93 40.19
N ALA A 25 -12.33 5.88 40.86
CA ALA A 25 -11.09 6.50 40.41
C ALA A 25 -9.85 5.59 40.61
N LEU A 26 -9.94 4.53 41.42
CA LEU A 26 -8.84 3.57 41.67
C LEU A 26 -8.79 2.39 40.69
N VAL A 27 -9.67 2.34 39.67
CA VAL A 27 -9.63 1.32 38.59
C VAL A 27 -8.77 1.79 37.39
N SER A 28 -7.95 2.81 37.56
CA SER A 28 -6.86 3.09 36.64
C SER A 28 -5.80 1.99 36.74
N GLY A 29 -5.82 1.03 35.81
CA GLY A 29 -4.54 0.59 35.22
C GLY A 29 -4.28 -0.88 34.95
N CYS A 30 -5.17 -1.84 35.22
CA CYS A 30 -4.87 -3.25 34.90
C CYS A 30 -5.41 -3.65 33.53
N THR A 31 -4.80 -3.18 32.44
CA THR A 31 -4.98 -3.80 31.12
C THR A 31 -4.17 -5.09 31.07
N VAL A 32 -4.84 -6.24 31.00
CA VAL A 32 -4.14 -7.53 30.97
C VAL A 32 -3.49 -7.79 29.61
N GLY A 33 -2.48 -8.65 29.63
CA GLY A 33 -1.69 -9.00 28.44
C GLY A 33 -0.46 -8.12 28.24
N PRO A 34 0.38 -8.48 27.25
CA PRO A 34 1.64 -7.80 27.00
C PRO A 34 1.42 -6.39 26.47
N ASP A 35 2.32 -5.47 26.83
CA ASP A 35 2.43 -4.19 26.17
C ASP A 35 3.31 -4.32 24.93
N PHE A 36 2.86 -3.73 23.83
CA PHE A 36 3.61 -3.76 22.58
C PHE A 36 4.93 -3.02 22.73
N ARG A 37 6.01 -3.65 22.28
CA ARG A 37 7.33 -3.05 22.16
C ARG A 37 7.77 -3.14 20.72
N ARG A 38 8.04 -1.98 20.12
CA ARG A 38 8.58 -1.87 18.77
C ARG A 38 9.88 -2.69 18.67
N PRO A 39 10.02 -3.59 17.69
CA PRO A 39 11.28 -4.27 17.43
C PRO A 39 12.39 -3.25 17.10
N ALA A 40 13.59 -3.48 17.62
CA ALA A 40 14.73 -2.63 17.29
C ALA A 40 15.06 -2.71 15.79
N ALA A 41 15.50 -1.60 15.21
CA ALA A 41 16.00 -1.59 13.83
C ALA A 41 17.21 -2.54 13.70
N PRO A 42 17.42 -3.17 12.52
CA PRO A 42 18.58 -4.00 12.29
C PRO A 42 19.88 -3.23 12.57
N ALA A 43 20.81 -3.85 13.31
CA ALA A 43 22.11 -3.27 13.66
C ALA A 43 23.10 -3.35 12.49
N VAL A 44 22.75 -2.73 11.36
CA VAL A 44 23.58 -2.63 10.16
C VAL A 44 23.75 -1.17 9.76
N ASP A 45 24.95 -0.84 9.29
CA ASP A 45 25.37 0.53 8.93
C ASP A 45 25.32 0.79 7.42
N ARG A 46 25.09 -0.26 6.61
CA ARG A 46 25.07 -0.20 5.13
C ARG A 46 24.07 -1.18 4.53
N TYR A 47 23.63 -0.91 3.30
CA TYR A 47 22.77 -1.80 2.51
C TYR A 47 23.56 -2.80 1.66
N THR A 48 24.65 -2.33 1.05
CA THR A 48 25.47 -3.10 0.11
C THR A 48 26.64 -3.77 0.80
N ARG A 49 27.17 -4.84 0.19
CA ARG A 49 28.34 -5.59 0.70
C ARG A 49 29.61 -4.73 0.64
N GLN A 50 29.78 -4.02 -0.46
CA GLN A 50 30.87 -3.06 -0.67
C GLN A 50 30.36 -1.64 -0.39
N PRO A 51 31.21 -0.73 0.10
CA PRO A 51 30.84 0.68 0.22
C PRO A 51 30.38 1.24 -1.13
N LEU A 52 29.32 2.07 -1.09
CA LEU A 52 28.87 2.81 -2.25
C LEU A 52 30.00 3.69 -2.79
N VAL A 53 30.18 3.69 -4.11
CA VAL A 53 31.01 4.68 -4.78
C VAL A 53 30.36 6.07 -4.61
N ALA A 54 31.16 7.12 -4.45
CA ALA A 54 30.62 8.47 -4.24
C ALA A 54 29.85 8.99 -5.47
N LYS A 55 30.24 8.55 -6.66
CA LYS A 55 29.64 8.93 -7.93
C LYS A 55 29.56 7.74 -8.89
N THR A 56 28.52 7.69 -9.72
CA THR A 56 28.42 6.73 -10.81
C THR A 56 29.36 7.09 -11.97
N ALA A 57 29.54 6.16 -12.91
CA ALA A 57 30.15 6.48 -14.19
C ALA A 57 29.32 7.54 -14.94
N SER A 58 29.95 8.21 -15.90
CA SER A 58 29.31 9.17 -16.80
C SER A 58 29.55 8.82 -18.28
N ALA A 59 28.64 9.24 -19.13
CA ALA A 59 28.68 9.10 -20.58
C ALA A 59 28.25 10.43 -21.22
N ASP A 60 28.83 10.75 -22.37
CA ASP A 60 28.53 11.98 -23.11
C ASP A 60 27.29 11.79 -23.99
N VAL A 61 26.14 11.66 -23.33
CA VAL A 61 24.80 11.52 -23.90
C VAL A 61 23.78 12.03 -22.88
N ALA A 62 22.60 12.47 -23.31
CA ALA A 62 21.50 12.79 -22.39
C ALA A 62 21.18 11.59 -21.48
N GLY A 63 21.02 11.83 -20.17
CA GLY A 63 20.85 10.73 -19.18
C GLY A 63 22.15 9.98 -18.87
N GLY A 64 23.29 10.43 -19.39
CA GLY A 64 24.62 9.92 -19.12
C GLY A 64 25.35 10.63 -17.97
N GLU A 65 24.71 11.58 -17.29
CA GLU A 65 25.33 12.38 -16.24
C GLU A 65 25.75 11.51 -15.04
N GLU A 66 26.79 11.96 -14.31
CA GLU A 66 27.18 11.33 -13.05
C GLU A 66 26.09 11.55 -11.99
N GLN A 67 25.69 10.49 -11.29
CA GLN A 67 24.81 10.58 -10.12
C GLN A 67 25.64 10.51 -8.84
N ARG A 68 25.34 11.38 -7.89
CA ARG A 68 25.99 11.49 -6.58
C ARG A 68 25.06 10.95 -5.49
N PHE A 69 25.58 10.06 -4.66
CA PHE A 69 24.84 9.52 -3.52
C PHE A 69 25.05 10.39 -2.29
N LEU A 70 24.02 11.16 -1.93
CA LEU A 70 24.03 12.09 -0.81
C LEU A 70 23.45 11.41 0.43
N HIS A 71 24.30 11.22 1.44
CA HIS A 71 23.88 10.77 2.75
C HIS A 71 23.16 11.92 3.47
N ASP A 72 22.13 11.62 4.26
CA ASP A 72 21.37 12.57 5.08
C ASP A 72 20.55 13.64 4.34
N ARG A 73 20.33 13.47 3.03
CA ARG A 73 19.34 14.24 2.27
C ARG A 73 17.96 13.59 2.39
N ASP A 74 16.96 14.42 2.66
CA ASP A 74 15.57 13.97 2.70
C ASP A 74 14.96 13.88 1.29
N ILE A 75 13.87 13.11 1.17
CA ILE A 75 13.17 12.83 -0.09
C ILE A 75 11.92 13.68 -0.17
N SER A 76 11.82 14.55 -1.18
CA SER A 76 10.57 15.28 -1.43
C SER A 76 9.43 14.31 -1.73
N ARG A 77 8.23 14.60 -1.23
CA ARG A 77 7.01 13.84 -1.55
C ARG A 77 6.72 13.83 -3.06
N GLN A 78 7.11 14.89 -3.77
CA GLN A 78 6.99 15.04 -5.22
C GLN A 78 8.32 14.75 -5.95
N TRP A 79 9.01 13.68 -5.56
CA TRP A 79 10.34 13.29 -6.07
C TRP A 79 10.41 13.18 -7.60
N TRP A 80 9.30 12.87 -8.27
CA TRP A 80 9.23 12.78 -9.74
C TRP A 80 9.50 14.11 -10.45
N THR A 81 9.34 15.25 -9.76
CA THR A 81 9.65 16.57 -10.32
C THR A 81 11.13 16.74 -10.65
N LEU A 82 12.00 15.92 -10.05
CA LEU A 82 13.43 15.87 -10.34
C LEU A 82 13.74 15.40 -11.77
N PHE A 83 12.79 14.73 -12.44
CA PHE A 83 12.90 14.37 -13.86
C PHE A 83 12.64 15.56 -14.80
N GLN A 84 12.24 16.72 -14.26
CA GLN A 84 12.05 17.99 -14.95
C GLN A 84 11.12 17.90 -16.18
N SER A 85 10.09 17.05 -16.11
CA SER A 85 9.08 16.89 -17.16
C SER A 85 7.72 17.44 -16.71
N PRO A 86 7.26 18.58 -17.27
CA PRO A 86 5.93 19.12 -16.98
C PRO A 86 4.79 18.15 -17.35
N GLN A 87 4.95 17.39 -18.43
CA GLN A 87 4.00 16.37 -18.86
C GLN A 87 3.88 15.26 -17.81
N LEU A 88 5.01 14.82 -17.25
CA LEU A 88 5.04 13.78 -16.22
C LEU A 88 4.34 14.27 -14.95
N ASN A 89 4.62 15.50 -14.54
CA ASN A 89 3.98 16.12 -13.39
C ASN A 89 2.45 16.19 -13.57
N ALA A 90 1.98 16.66 -14.73
CA ALA A 90 0.57 16.76 -15.05
C ALA A 90 -0.13 15.38 -15.05
N LEU A 91 0.51 14.36 -15.62
CA LEU A 91 -0.05 13.01 -15.65
C LEU A 91 -0.15 12.40 -14.25
N ILE A 92 0.87 12.57 -13.41
CA ILE A 92 0.85 12.10 -12.02
C ILE A 92 -0.24 12.82 -11.22
N GLU A 93 -0.41 14.13 -11.39
CA GLU A 93 -1.51 14.87 -10.73
C GLU A 93 -2.89 14.35 -11.16
N LYS A 94 -3.09 14.05 -12.45
CA LYS A 94 -4.32 13.44 -12.96
C LYS A 94 -4.54 12.05 -12.32
N ALA A 95 -3.51 11.22 -12.30
CA ALA A 95 -3.57 9.88 -11.70
C ALA A 95 -3.91 9.92 -10.21
N LEU A 96 -3.26 10.79 -9.43
CA LEU A 96 -3.53 10.94 -8.00
C LEU A 96 -4.97 11.40 -7.70
N LYS A 97 -5.60 12.15 -8.60
CA LYS A 97 -6.99 12.60 -8.43
C LYS A 97 -8.02 11.56 -8.85
N ALA A 98 -7.73 10.74 -9.86
CA ALA A 98 -8.73 9.89 -10.52
C ALA A 98 -8.52 8.38 -10.34
N ASN A 99 -7.36 7.92 -9.86
CA ASN A 99 -7.07 6.49 -9.79
C ASN A 99 -7.98 5.74 -8.78
N PRO A 100 -8.77 4.73 -9.21
CA PRO A 100 -9.69 4.00 -8.35
C PRO A 100 -9.03 3.23 -7.20
N THR A 101 -7.78 2.77 -7.36
CA THR A 101 -7.04 2.06 -6.31
C THR A 101 -6.75 3.00 -5.14
N LEU A 102 -6.44 4.27 -5.40
CA LEU A 102 -6.26 5.26 -4.34
C LEU A 102 -7.58 5.59 -3.62
N VAL A 103 -8.69 5.71 -4.37
CA VAL A 103 -10.03 5.89 -3.80
C VAL A 103 -10.41 4.71 -2.90
N ALA A 104 -10.13 3.48 -3.33
CA ALA A 104 -10.36 2.27 -2.54
C ALA A 104 -9.53 2.27 -1.25
N ALA A 105 -8.24 2.63 -1.32
CA ALA A 105 -7.38 2.73 -0.14
C ALA A 105 -7.88 3.78 0.88
N GLN A 106 -8.36 4.94 0.40
CA GLN A 106 -8.96 5.96 1.27
C GLN A 106 -10.27 5.47 1.93
N ALA A 107 -11.09 4.71 1.19
CA ALA A 107 -12.30 4.11 1.74
C ALA A 107 -11.99 3.02 2.78
N ALA A 108 -10.95 2.21 2.55
CA ALA A 108 -10.49 1.19 3.50
C ALA A 108 -9.99 1.80 4.81
N LEU A 109 -9.25 2.92 4.75
CA LEU A 109 -8.86 3.67 5.94
C LEU A 109 -10.07 4.20 6.72
N ARG A 110 -11.04 4.82 6.04
CA ARG A 110 -12.28 5.29 6.68
C ARG A 110 -13.05 4.14 7.33
N GLN A 111 -13.19 3.00 6.65
CA GLN A 111 -13.81 1.81 7.21
C GLN A 111 -13.09 1.36 8.50
N ALA A 112 -11.75 1.29 8.49
CA ALA A 112 -10.98 0.88 9.66
C ALA A 112 -11.17 1.86 10.84
N MET A 113 -11.23 3.17 10.58
CA MET A 113 -11.55 4.18 11.60
C MET A 113 -12.95 4.00 12.18
N GLU A 114 -13.96 3.74 11.34
CA GLU A 114 -15.32 3.48 11.82
C GLU A 114 -15.41 2.22 12.68
N LEU A 115 -14.61 1.18 12.39
CA LEU A 115 -14.52 -0.01 13.25
C LEU A 115 -13.90 0.32 14.62
N VAL A 116 -12.92 1.23 14.67
CA VAL A 116 -12.39 1.74 15.95
C VAL A 116 -13.48 2.44 16.74
N TYR A 117 -14.26 3.33 16.12
CA TYR A 117 -15.35 4.05 16.79
C TYR A 117 -16.47 3.11 17.24
N ALA A 118 -16.85 2.15 16.41
CA ALA A 118 -17.81 1.11 16.77
C ALA A 118 -17.37 0.35 18.03
N GLN A 119 -16.09 -0.01 18.13
CA GLN A 119 -15.55 -0.68 19.32
C GLN A 119 -15.48 0.24 20.55
N GLN A 120 -15.20 1.53 20.36
CA GLN A 120 -15.27 2.51 21.46
C GLN A 120 -16.69 2.65 22.03
N GLY A 121 -17.72 2.34 21.25
CA GLY A 121 -19.10 2.27 21.71
C GLY A 121 -19.30 1.35 22.93
N PHE A 122 -18.50 0.29 23.06
CA PHE A 122 -18.55 -0.62 24.21
C PHE A 122 -18.04 -0.01 25.53
N PHE A 123 -17.47 1.20 25.50
CA PHE A 123 -17.19 1.96 26.73
C PHE A 123 -18.44 2.61 27.34
N TYR A 124 -19.56 2.59 26.63
CA TYR A 124 -20.81 3.22 27.05
C TYR A 124 -21.90 2.17 27.28
N PRO A 125 -22.89 2.47 28.14
CA PRO A 125 -24.08 1.65 28.25
C PRO A 125 -24.86 1.64 26.93
N THR A 126 -25.38 0.47 26.56
CA THR A 126 -26.37 0.34 25.48
C THR A 126 -27.76 0.63 26.05
N ILE A 127 -28.55 1.43 25.33
CA ILE A 127 -29.94 1.73 25.69
C ILE A 127 -30.82 1.21 24.56
N GLN A 128 -31.79 0.37 24.90
CA GLN A 128 -32.69 -0.25 23.92
C GLN A 128 -34.13 -0.08 24.39
N ALA A 129 -35.03 0.32 23.49
CA ALA A 129 -36.46 0.30 23.72
C ALA A 129 -37.03 -0.98 23.11
N ASN A 130 -37.82 -1.71 23.88
CA ASN A 130 -38.40 -2.99 23.50
C ASN A 130 -39.91 -2.96 23.75
N PHE A 131 -40.69 -3.41 22.77
CA PHE A 131 -42.12 -3.67 22.90
C PHE A 131 -42.41 -5.13 22.55
N SER A 132 -42.97 -5.87 23.50
CA SER A 132 -43.19 -7.31 23.39
C SER A 132 -44.65 -7.64 23.75
N PRO A 133 -45.55 -7.70 22.75
CA PRO A 133 -46.87 -8.29 22.92
C PRO A 133 -46.77 -9.82 22.82
N SER A 134 -47.26 -10.52 23.83
CA SER A 134 -47.34 -11.97 23.80
C SER A 134 -48.72 -12.43 24.26
N ARG A 135 -49.16 -13.58 23.75
CA ARG A 135 -50.39 -14.23 24.20
C ARG A 135 -50.01 -15.60 24.72
N GLN A 136 -50.28 -15.84 25.99
CA GLN A 136 -49.78 -17.00 26.70
C GLN A 136 -50.94 -17.77 27.30
N ARG A 137 -50.75 -19.08 27.43
CA ARG A 137 -51.62 -19.94 28.21
C ARG A 137 -50.82 -20.53 29.37
N ALA A 138 -51.10 -20.10 30.59
CA ALA A 138 -50.51 -20.67 31.80
C ALA A 138 -51.03 -22.10 32.03
N SER A 139 -50.14 -22.99 32.47
CA SER A 139 -50.53 -24.30 32.97
C SER A 139 -51.30 -24.14 34.28
N ALA A 140 -52.37 -24.91 34.45
CA ALA A 140 -53.14 -24.92 35.70
C ALA A 140 -52.29 -25.29 36.93
N ALA A 141 -51.19 -26.05 36.73
CA ALA A 141 -50.26 -26.43 37.79
C ALA A 141 -49.34 -25.28 38.28
N LEU A 142 -49.19 -24.21 37.50
CA LEU A 142 -48.34 -23.05 37.81
C LEU A 142 -49.16 -21.79 38.15
N SER A 143 -50.49 -21.85 38.05
CA SER A 143 -51.39 -20.73 38.36
C SER A 143 -51.61 -20.62 39.87
N PRO A 144 -51.46 -19.42 40.49
CA PRO A 144 -51.72 -19.26 41.92
C PRO A 144 -53.14 -19.72 42.29
N PRO A 145 -53.34 -20.45 43.41
CA PRO A 145 -54.67 -20.94 43.81
C PRO A 145 -55.68 -19.82 44.11
N LEU A 146 -55.20 -18.58 44.27
CA LEU A 146 -56.00 -17.37 44.48
C LEU A 146 -56.30 -16.59 43.17
N SER A 147 -55.82 -17.07 42.02
CA SER A 147 -56.02 -16.42 40.71
C SER A 147 -57.28 -16.95 39.99
N THR A 148 -58.05 -16.03 39.40
CA THR A 148 -59.20 -16.33 38.52
C THR A 148 -58.80 -17.30 37.40
N SER A 149 -59.71 -18.21 37.03
CA SER A 149 -59.57 -19.32 36.04
C SER A 149 -59.19 -18.93 34.59
N GLN A 150 -58.66 -17.73 34.35
CA GLN A 150 -58.18 -17.27 33.06
C GLN A 150 -56.78 -17.83 32.79
N LEU A 151 -56.76 -19.06 32.28
CA LEU A 151 -55.52 -19.72 31.86
C LEU A 151 -54.90 -19.07 30.64
N THR A 152 -55.65 -18.28 29.85
CA THR A 152 -55.15 -17.58 28.66
C THR A 152 -55.20 -16.08 28.89
N PHE A 153 -54.08 -15.39 28.68
CA PHE A 153 -53.99 -13.94 28.79
C PHE A 153 -53.08 -13.37 27.69
N SER A 154 -53.32 -12.11 27.35
CA SER A 154 -52.34 -11.31 26.61
C SER A 154 -51.44 -10.61 27.63
N LEU A 155 -50.19 -10.37 27.26
CA LEU A 155 -49.21 -9.65 28.05
C LEU A 155 -48.51 -8.65 27.13
N TYR A 156 -48.65 -7.37 27.44
CA TYR A 156 -48.02 -6.29 26.72
C TYR A 156 -46.92 -5.71 27.61
N THR A 157 -45.68 -5.80 27.15
CA THR A 157 -44.51 -5.26 27.85
C THR A 157 -43.85 -4.19 26.99
N ALA A 158 -43.77 -2.95 27.48
CA ALA A 158 -42.98 -1.88 26.88
C ALA A 158 -41.93 -1.46 27.88
N GLN A 159 -40.66 -1.57 27.51
CA GLN A 159 -39.57 -1.29 28.43
C GLN A 159 -38.39 -0.65 27.73
N VAL A 160 -37.65 0.16 28.48
CA VAL A 160 -36.31 0.59 28.13
C VAL A 160 -35.34 -0.27 28.95
N THR A 161 -34.41 -0.93 28.28
CA THR A 161 -33.33 -1.69 28.89
C THR A 161 -32.01 -0.97 28.71
N VAL A 162 -31.23 -0.90 29.77
CA VAL A 162 -29.87 -0.38 29.79
C VAL A 162 -28.93 -1.55 30.10
N GLY A 163 -27.92 -1.78 29.28
CA GLY A 163 -26.92 -2.83 29.50
C GLY A 163 -25.50 -2.29 29.39
N PHE A 164 -24.66 -2.55 30.39
CA PHE A 164 -23.28 -2.09 30.44
C PHE A 164 -22.35 -3.19 30.96
N THR A 165 -21.20 -3.36 30.31
CA THR A 165 -20.16 -4.30 30.73
C THR A 165 -18.92 -3.48 31.10
N PRO A 166 -18.68 -3.18 32.39
CA PRO A 166 -17.49 -2.45 32.80
C PRO A 166 -16.22 -3.18 32.38
N ASP A 167 -15.30 -2.46 31.74
CA ASP A 167 -14.03 -3.01 31.24
C ASP A 167 -12.97 -3.12 32.36
N VAL A 168 -13.22 -4.00 33.34
CA VAL A 168 -12.41 -4.13 34.56
C VAL A 168 -10.98 -4.61 34.26
N PHE A 169 -10.82 -5.53 33.32
CA PHE A 169 -9.53 -6.13 32.96
C PHE A 169 -8.94 -5.58 31.66
N GLY A 170 -9.59 -4.59 31.04
CA GLY A 170 -9.09 -3.95 29.82
C GLY A 170 -9.28 -4.75 28.54
N GLY A 171 -10.19 -5.74 28.51
CA GLY A 171 -10.49 -6.51 27.30
C GLY A 171 -11.01 -5.61 26.16
N ASN A 172 -11.90 -4.66 26.47
CA ASN A 172 -12.37 -3.70 25.47
C ASN A 172 -11.27 -2.70 25.07
N ARG A 173 -10.49 -2.21 26.04
CA ARG A 173 -9.32 -1.35 25.78
C ARG A 173 -8.32 -2.00 24.83
N ARG A 174 -7.97 -3.28 25.05
CA ARG A 174 -7.08 -4.06 24.17
C ARG A 174 -7.72 -4.31 22.79
N GLN A 175 -9.04 -4.51 22.71
CA GLN A 175 -9.72 -4.64 21.42
C GLN A 175 -9.70 -3.32 20.62
N VAL A 176 -9.90 -2.18 21.29
CA VAL A 176 -9.75 -0.86 20.67
C VAL A 176 -8.30 -0.59 20.25
N GLU A 177 -7.32 -0.95 21.08
CA GLU A 177 -5.90 -0.89 20.74
C GLU A 177 -5.58 -1.70 19.47
N SER A 178 -6.10 -2.93 19.39
CA SER A 178 -5.92 -3.78 18.22
C SER A 178 -6.49 -3.15 16.95
N LEU A 179 -7.73 -2.65 17.00
CA LEU A 179 -8.37 -2.00 15.86
C LEU A 179 -7.67 -0.69 15.47
N ARG A 180 -7.11 0.06 16.43
CA ARG A 180 -6.29 1.24 16.14
C ARG A 180 -5.02 0.86 15.39
N GLY A 181 -4.32 -0.20 15.81
CA GLY A 181 -3.17 -0.72 15.06
C GLY A 181 -3.56 -1.11 13.62
N LEU A 182 -4.72 -1.75 13.43
CA LEU A 182 -5.21 -2.05 12.08
C LEU A 182 -5.54 -0.78 11.26
N ALA A 183 -6.12 0.25 11.87
CA ALA A 183 -6.38 1.53 11.21
C ALA A 183 -5.09 2.28 10.82
N GLU A 184 -4.07 2.27 11.68
CA GLU A 184 -2.75 2.81 11.37
C GLU A 184 -2.06 2.02 10.25
N SER A 185 -2.18 0.68 10.25
CA SER A 185 -1.72 -0.15 9.14
C SER A 185 -2.39 0.25 7.81
N GLN A 186 -3.71 0.49 7.80
CA GLN A 186 -4.42 0.97 6.61
C GLN A 186 -3.96 2.37 6.18
N ARG A 187 -3.60 3.25 7.12
CA ARG A 187 -3.03 4.56 6.82
C ARG A 187 -1.71 4.43 6.08
N PHE A 188 -0.82 3.55 6.53
CA PHE A 188 0.44 3.31 5.84
C PHE A 188 0.27 2.56 4.51
N LEU A 189 -0.74 1.69 4.37
CA LEU A 189 -1.07 1.08 3.08
C LEU A 189 -1.61 2.11 2.06
N LEU A 190 -2.31 3.15 2.52
CA LEU A 190 -2.68 4.28 1.66
C LEU A 190 -1.43 5.02 1.15
N GLU A 191 -0.45 5.30 2.02
CA GLU A 191 0.81 5.90 1.60
C GLU A 191 1.63 4.96 0.68
N ALA A 192 1.63 3.65 0.93
CA ALA A 192 2.24 2.66 0.04
C ALA A 192 1.57 2.69 -1.35
N THR A 193 0.25 2.85 -1.40
CA THR A 193 -0.52 2.94 -2.65
C THR A 193 -0.15 4.20 -3.42
N TYR A 194 0.01 5.33 -2.73
CA TYR A 194 0.50 6.58 -3.31
C TYR A 194 1.88 6.42 -3.93
N VAL A 195 2.85 5.89 -3.17
CA VAL A 195 4.22 5.67 -3.65
C VAL A 195 4.23 4.72 -4.83
N THR A 196 3.51 3.60 -4.75
CA THR A 196 3.42 2.62 -5.85
C THR A 196 2.79 3.22 -7.10
N LEU A 197 1.71 3.99 -6.98
CA LEU A 197 1.06 4.63 -8.12
C LEU A 197 2.00 5.62 -8.81
N THR A 198 2.62 6.52 -8.04
CA THR A 198 3.56 7.52 -8.59
C THR A 198 4.75 6.85 -9.27
N SER A 199 5.35 5.83 -8.64
CA SER A 199 6.45 5.05 -9.23
C SER A 199 6.04 4.31 -10.51
N ASN A 200 4.86 3.69 -10.53
CA ASN A 200 4.37 3.00 -11.73
C ASN A 200 4.12 3.96 -12.90
N VAL A 201 3.62 5.18 -12.64
CA VAL A 201 3.45 6.20 -13.69
C VAL A 201 4.80 6.64 -14.24
N VAL A 202 5.79 6.92 -13.38
CA VAL A 202 7.15 7.28 -13.84
C VAL A 202 7.79 6.14 -14.64
N ALA A 203 7.71 4.91 -14.16
CA ALA A 203 8.25 3.75 -14.85
C ALA A 203 7.58 3.56 -16.23
N ALA A 204 6.26 3.64 -16.31
CA ALA A 204 5.53 3.53 -17.58
C ALA A 204 5.86 4.69 -18.54
N ALA A 205 6.04 5.91 -18.05
CA ALA A 205 6.46 7.05 -18.87
C ALA A 205 7.88 6.84 -19.47
N VAL A 206 8.81 6.30 -18.68
CA VAL A 206 10.16 5.93 -19.16
C VAL A 206 10.08 4.81 -20.20
N GLN A 207 9.20 3.82 -20.00
CA GLN A 207 8.99 2.74 -20.98
C GLN A 207 8.38 3.25 -22.28
N GLU A 208 7.45 4.21 -22.23
CA GLU A 208 6.90 4.86 -23.43
C GLU A 208 8.02 5.57 -24.20
N ALA A 209 8.82 6.38 -23.49
CA ALA A 209 9.96 7.08 -24.05
C ALA A 209 10.98 6.14 -24.70
N ALA A 210 11.27 5.01 -24.06
CA ALA A 210 12.15 3.99 -24.60
C ALA A 210 11.58 3.33 -25.86
N ALA A 211 10.30 2.94 -25.85
CA ALA A 211 9.64 2.33 -27.00
C ALA A 211 9.61 3.28 -28.20
N ARG A 212 9.31 4.57 -27.99
CA ARG A 212 9.35 5.59 -29.05
C ARG A 212 10.76 5.75 -29.62
N ALA A 213 11.78 5.81 -28.77
CA ALA A 213 13.17 5.90 -29.21
C ALA A 213 13.62 4.67 -30.01
N GLN A 214 13.21 3.45 -29.60
CA GLN A 214 13.48 2.22 -30.34
C GLN A 214 12.74 2.17 -31.69
N ILE A 215 11.49 2.66 -31.75
CA ILE A 215 10.73 2.79 -33.00
C ILE A 215 11.42 3.77 -33.95
N ALA A 216 11.84 4.93 -33.45
CA ALA A 216 12.55 5.93 -34.25
C ALA A 216 13.87 5.35 -34.80
N ALA A 217 14.69 4.75 -33.93
CA ALA A 217 15.93 4.07 -34.33
C ALA A 217 15.68 2.98 -35.38
N THR A 218 14.65 2.16 -35.21
CA THR A 218 14.31 1.08 -36.16
C THR A 218 13.88 1.66 -37.52
N LYS A 219 13.08 2.74 -37.52
CA LYS A 219 12.67 3.43 -38.76
C LYS A 219 13.87 4.02 -39.50
N ASP A 220 14.84 4.58 -38.79
CA ASP A 220 16.07 5.11 -39.40
C ASP A 220 16.88 4.00 -40.08
N ILE A 221 16.99 2.82 -39.45
CA ILE A 221 17.66 1.66 -40.05
C ILE A 221 16.88 1.12 -41.26
N ILE A 222 15.54 1.13 -41.23
CA ILE A 222 14.70 0.77 -42.38
C ILE A 222 14.97 1.72 -43.56
N ASP A 223 15.06 3.03 -43.32
CA ASP A 223 15.34 4.01 -44.36
C ASP A 223 16.74 3.79 -44.98
N ILE A 224 17.77 3.61 -44.14
CA ILE A 224 19.13 3.27 -44.59
C ILE A 224 19.11 1.99 -45.43
N SER A 225 18.45 0.94 -44.94
CA SER A 225 18.40 -0.37 -45.59
C SER A 225 17.62 -0.34 -46.91
N THR A 226 16.57 0.49 -46.99
CA THR A 226 15.78 0.70 -48.20
C THR A 226 16.59 1.42 -49.27
N LYS A 227 17.35 2.46 -48.89
CA LYS A 227 18.27 3.16 -49.80
C LYS A 227 19.36 2.23 -50.33
N SER A 228 19.97 1.40 -49.47
CA SER A 228 20.95 0.40 -49.87
C SER A 228 20.36 -0.63 -50.86
N LEU A 229 19.13 -1.11 -50.62
CA LEU A 229 18.47 -2.04 -51.52
C LEU A 229 18.18 -1.43 -52.89
N ALA A 230 17.72 -0.17 -52.94
CA ALA A 230 17.47 0.54 -54.19
C ALA A 230 18.74 0.68 -55.04
N LEU A 231 19.87 1.01 -54.40
CA LEU A 231 21.18 1.08 -55.06
C LEU A 231 21.60 -0.28 -55.63
N LEU A 232 21.49 -1.35 -54.84
CA LEU A 232 21.84 -2.70 -55.29
C LEU A 232 20.98 -3.19 -56.46
N ARG A 233 19.66 -2.95 -56.41
CA ARG A 233 18.77 -3.28 -57.53
C ARG A 233 19.20 -2.59 -58.82
N ARG A 234 19.57 -1.30 -58.73
CA ARG A 234 20.06 -0.55 -59.89
C ARG A 234 21.40 -1.09 -60.42
N GLN A 235 22.32 -1.44 -59.52
CA GLN A 235 23.59 -2.05 -59.91
C GLN A 235 23.40 -3.43 -60.57
N PHE A 236 22.41 -4.21 -60.10
CA PHE A 236 22.09 -5.53 -60.65
C PHE A 236 21.52 -5.41 -62.07
N GLU A 237 20.61 -4.46 -62.31
CA GLU A 237 20.08 -4.15 -63.65
C GLU A 237 21.18 -3.78 -64.66
N LEU A 238 22.27 -3.17 -64.17
CA LEU A 238 23.43 -2.78 -64.96
C LEU A 238 24.52 -3.88 -65.02
N GLY A 239 24.32 -5.02 -64.36
CA GLY A 239 25.26 -6.15 -64.35
C GLY A 239 26.48 -5.99 -63.42
N TYR A 240 26.48 -5.03 -62.50
CA TYR A 240 27.61 -4.72 -61.61
C TYR A 240 27.62 -5.47 -60.27
N THR A 241 26.52 -6.12 -59.87
CA THR A 241 26.41 -6.90 -58.62
C THR A 241 25.64 -8.20 -58.84
N ALA A 242 25.78 -9.17 -57.93
CA ALA A 242 25.11 -10.46 -58.03
C ALA A 242 23.67 -10.41 -57.48
N ARG A 243 22.78 -11.29 -57.99
CA ARG A 243 21.43 -11.46 -57.42
C ARG A 243 21.47 -11.86 -55.94
N LEU A 244 22.54 -12.54 -55.51
CA LEU A 244 22.79 -12.91 -54.12
C LEU A 244 22.83 -11.69 -53.20
N ASP A 245 23.52 -10.62 -53.60
CA ASP A 245 23.67 -9.40 -52.79
C ASP A 245 22.32 -8.68 -52.62
N VAL A 246 21.55 -8.59 -53.72
CA VAL A 246 20.19 -8.04 -53.69
C VAL A 246 19.30 -8.87 -52.75
N ALA A 247 19.33 -10.21 -52.85
CA ALA A 247 18.52 -11.09 -52.02
C ALA A 247 18.92 -11.01 -50.54
N ALA A 248 20.21 -10.91 -50.24
CA ALA A 248 20.71 -10.73 -48.87
C ALA A 248 20.21 -9.41 -48.27
N GLN A 249 20.19 -8.33 -49.05
CA GLN A 249 19.65 -7.06 -48.57
C GLN A 249 18.13 -7.06 -48.44
N GLU A 250 17.41 -7.72 -49.34
CA GLU A 250 15.96 -7.92 -49.21
C GLU A 250 15.62 -8.64 -47.89
N ALA A 251 16.38 -9.69 -47.56
CA ALA A 251 16.24 -10.41 -46.30
C ALA A 251 16.59 -9.52 -45.08
N ALA A 252 17.66 -8.74 -45.15
CA ALA A 252 18.05 -7.82 -44.07
C ALA A 252 17.00 -6.74 -43.82
N LEU A 253 16.49 -6.10 -44.87
CA LEU A 253 15.43 -5.10 -44.77
C LEU A 253 14.16 -5.72 -44.15
N ALA A 254 13.76 -6.90 -44.62
CA ALA A 254 12.61 -7.61 -44.07
C ALA A 254 12.80 -7.95 -42.57
N GLN A 255 14.01 -8.32 -42.15
CA GLN A 255 14.33 -8.60 -40.75
C GLN A 255 14.17 -7.36 -39.86
N VAL A 256 14.63 -6.18 -40.32
CA VAL A 256 14.45 -4.92 -39.57
C VAL A 256 12.99 -4.50 -39.55
N GLN A 257 12.28 -4.63 -40.67
CA GLN A 257 10.84 -4.34 -40.75
C GLN A 257 10.03 -5.24 -39.80
N GLN A 258 10.42 -6.51 -39.65
CA GLN A 258 9.79 -7.44 -38.72
C GLN A 258 9.95 -7.02 -37.25
N ALA A 259 10.99 -6.26 -36.89
CA ALA A 259 11.19 -5.78 -35.54
C ALA A 259 10.25 -4.61 -35.15
N LEU A 260 9.63 -3.93 -36.12
CA LEU A 260 8.80 -2.75 -35.87
C LEU A 260 7.43 -3.07 -35.22
N PRO A 261 6.63 -4.06 -35.69
CA PRO A 261 5.32 -4.34 -35.09
C PRO A 261 5.35 -4.70 -33.60
N PRO A 262 6.30 -5.50 -33.09
CA PRO A 262 6.44 -5.74 -31.64
C PRO A 262 6.67 -4.45 -30.83
N LEU A 263 7.48 -3.52 -31.35
CA LEU A 263 7.74 -2.24 -30.69
C LEU A 263 6.51 -1.33 -30.69
N GLN A 264 5.77 -1.30 -31.81
CA GLN A 264 4.50 -0.58 -31.90
C GLN A 264 3.48 -1.12 -30.90
N LYS A 265 3.35 -2.45 -30.81
CA LYS A 265 2.50 -3.10 -29.81
C LYS A 265 2.92 -2.71 -28.39
N GLN A 266 4.22 -2.74 -28.07
CA GLN A 266 4.72 -2.35 -26.75
C GLN A 266 4.38 -0.88 -26.42
N LEU A 267 4.49 0.02 -27.41
CA LEU A 267 4.08 1.41 -27.25
C LEU A 267 2.60 1.52 -26.91
N GLU A 268 1.71 0.92 -27.70
CA GLU A 268 0.26 0.96 -27.46
C GLU A 268 -0.10 0.38 -26.08
N GLN A 269 0.46 -0.78 -25.71
CA GLN A 269 0.22 -1.39 -24.39
C GLN A 269 0.72 -0.52 -23.22
N THR A 270 1.81 0.23 -23.42
CA THR A 270 2.33 1.15 -22.41
C THR A 270 1.45 2.39 -22.29
N ARG A 271 0.90 2.88 -23.40
CA ARG A 271 -0.06 4.00 -23.37
C ARG A 271 -1.37 3.59 -22.72
N ASP A 272 -1.89 2.40 -23.03
CA ASP A 272 -3.05 1.82 -22.34
C ASP A 272 -2.82 1.71 -20.81
N LEU A 273 -1.61 1.32 -20.39
CA LEU A 273 -1.21 1.28 -18.98
C LEU A 273 -1.22 2.67 -18.34
N LEU A 274 -0.63 3.69 -18.99
CA LEU A 274 -0.64 5.07 -18.49
C LEU A 274 -2.07 5.61 -18.35
N THR A 275 -2.94 5.34 -19.33
CA THR A 275 -4.36 5.69 -19.29
C THR A 275 -5.09 5.04 -18.11
N ALA A 276 -4.85 3.74 -17.89
CA ALA A 276 -5.43 3.01 -16.77
C ALA A 276 -4.92 3.52 -15.41
N LEU A 277 -3.62 3.82 -15.29
CA LEU A 277 -3.04 4.43 -14.08
C LEU A 277 -3.62 5.82 -13.81
N ALA A 278 -3.93 6.58 -14.87
CA ALA A 278 -4.62 7.85 -14.78
C ALA A 278 -6.13 7.73 -14.42
N GLY A 279 -6.64 6.51 -14.21
CA GLY A 279 -8.04 6.26 -13.86
C GLY A 279 -9.00 6.38 -15.04
N ARG A 280 -8.51 6.29 -16.28
CA ARG A 280 -9.29 6.41 -17.51
C ARG A 280 -9.37 5.07 -18.25
N LEU A 281 -10.26 5.00 -19.24
CA LEU A 281 -10.39 3.84 -20.12
C LEU A 281 -9.41 3.97 -21.30
N PRO A 282 -8.89 2.86 -21.87
CA PRO A 282 -7.90 2.91 -22.96
C PRO A 282 -8.28 3.77 -24.17
N SER A 283 -9.57 3.95 -24.45
CA SER A 283 -10.04 4.80 -25.55
C SER A 283 -9.90 6.32 -25.28
N ASP A 284 -9.61 6.73 -24.05
CA ASP A 284 -9.37 8.12 -23.63
C ASP A 284 -7.87 8.33 -23.32
N ASP A 285 -7.06 8.10 -24.34
CA ASP A 285 -5.59 8.18 -24.33
C ASP A 285 -5.09 9.56 -23.86
N PRO A 286 -4.13 9.64 -22.92
CA PRO A 286 -3.57 10.91 -22.46
C PRO A 286 -2.89 11.67 -23.60
N GLU A 287 -3.07 12.98 -23.61
CA GLU A 287 -2.38 13.88 -24.55
C GLU A 287 -0.87 13.95 -24.28
N GLU A 288 -0.46 13.69 -23.04
CA GLU A 288 0.93 13.62 -22.64
C GLU A 288 1.67 12.48 -23.36
N THR A 289 2.80 12.82 -23.98
CA THR A 289 3.73 11.86 -24.60
C THR A 289 5.13 12.06 -24.04
N PHE A 290 5.90 10.97 -23.94
CA PHE A 290 7.23 11.01 -23.34
C PHE A 290 8.31 10.64 -24.35
N GLU A 291 9.41 11.38 -24.33
CA GLU A 291 10.62 11.08 -25.10
C GLU A 291 11.85 11.11 -24.19
N LEU A 292 12.83 10.24 -24.45
CA LEU A 292 14.03 10.14 -23.60
C LEU A 292 14.80 11.47 -23.51
N ALA A 293 14.76 12.30 -24.56
CA ALA A 293 15.41 13.60 -24.58
C ALA A 293 14.76 14.65 -23.66
N THR A 294 13.50 14.44 -23.26
CA THR A 294 12.74 15.38 -22.41
C THR A 294 12.79 15.01 -20.93
N LEU A 295 13.20 13.78 -20.61
CA LEU A 295 13.34 13.29 -19.24
C LEU A 295 14.77 13.54 -18.75
N HIS A 296 14.91 14.34 -17.70
CA HIS A 296 16.21 14.64 -17.11
C HIS A 296 16.56 13.59 -16.06
N LEU A 297 17.81 13.15 -16.03
CA LEU A 297 18.29 12.24 -15.00
C LEU A 297 18.57 13.00 -13.70
N PRO A 298 17.93 12.66 -12.57
CA PRO A 298 18.27 13.25 -11.27
C PRO A 298 19.73 12.94 -10.90
N GLN A 299 20.55 13.98 -10.74
CA GLN A 299 21.98 13.84 -10.44
C GLN A 299 22.27 13.67 -8.95
N ASP A 300 21.45 14.25 -8.07
CA ASP A 300 21.65 14.18 -6.63
C ASP A 300 20.63 13.22 -6.02
N LEU A 301 21.09 12.03 -5.61
CA LEU A 301 20.25 10.96 -5.10
C LEU A 301 20.37 10.86 -3.58
N PRO A 302 19.27 10.98 -2.82
CA PRO A 302 19.28 10.77 -1.39
C PRO A 302 19.51 9.29 -1.07
N VAL A 303 20.35 9.00 -0.08
CA VAL A 303 20.52 7.66 0.49
C VAL A 303 20.26 7.73 1.99
N SER A 304 19.12 7.19 2.42
CA SER A 304 18.77 7.17 3.85
C SER A 304 19.60 6.15 4.61
N LEU A 305 19.90 6.42 5.87
CA LEU A 305 20.52 5.42 6.75
C LEU A 305 19.61 4.19 6.91
N PRO A 306 20.16 2.97 7.00
CA PRO A 306 19.42 1.73 7.29
C PRO A 306 18.40 1.82 8.43
N SER A 307 18.78 2.50 9.52
CA SER A 307 17.92 2.68 10.68
C SER A 307 16.68 3.54 10.37
N LYS A 308 16.85 4.60 9.56
CA LYS A 308 15.76 5.48 9.15
C LYS A 308 14.84 4.84 8.12
N LEU A 309 15.33 3.91 7.29
CA LEU A 309 14.51 3.21 6.30
C LEU A 309 13.31 2.50 6.94
N VAL A 310 13.52 1.86 8.09
CA VAL A 310 12.46 1.16 8.85
C VAL A 310 11.35 2.11 9.30
N GLU A 311 11.68 3.39 9.51
CA GLU A 311 10.72 4.41 9.95
C GLU A 311 9.97 5.05 8.79
N HIS A 312 10.63 5.12 7.63
CA HIS A 312 10.15 5.85 6.47
C HIS A 312 9.53 4.97 5.39
N ARG A 313 9.63 3.64 5.47
CA ARG A 313 8.96 2.76 4.51
C ARG A 313 7.52 2.42 4.94
N PRO A 314 6.49 2.78 4.15
CA PRO A 314 5.10 2.53 4.53
C PRO A 314 4.77 1.04 4.74
N ASP A 315 5.32 0.14 3.94
CA ASP A 315 5.09 -1.30 4.06
C ASP A 315 5.65 -1.87 5.38
N VAL A 316 6.84 -1.42 5.79
CA VAL A 316 7.43 -1.80 7.07
C VAL A 316 6.60 -1.27 8.24
N ARG A 317 6.14 -0.01 8.17
CA ARG A 317 5.26 0.60 9.18
C ARG A 317 3.91 -0.12 9.26
N ALA A 318 3.31 -0.46 8.12
CA ALA A 318 2.06 -1.21 8.08
C ALA A 318 2.20 -2.60 8.73
N ALA A 319 3.33 -3.29 8.50
CA ALA A 319 3.61 -4.58 9.13
C ALA A 319 3.89 -4.46 10.64
N GLU A 320 4.52 -3.37 11.08
CA GLU A 320 4.72 -3.06 12.50
C GLU A 320 3.39 -2.87 13.23
N ASP A 321 2.45 -2.11 12.65
CA ASP A 321 1.15 -1.89 13.28
C ASP A 321 0.26 -3.14 13.25
N GLN A 322 0.43 -4.02 12.26
CA GLN A 322 -0.19 -5.36 12.28
C GLN A 322 0.36 -6.20 13.43
N LEU A 323 1.66 -6.12 13.70
CA LEU A 323 2.28 -6.77 14.84
C LEU A 323 1.77 -6.19 16.17
N HIS A 324 1.61 -4.86 16.26
CA HIS A 324 0.98 -4.21 17.41
C HIS A 324 -0.46 -4.71 17.60
N ALA A 325 -1.25 -4.75 16.53
CA ALA A 325 -2.62 -5.23 16.59
C ALA A 325 -2.72 -6.68 17.09
N ALA A 326 -1.80 -7.56 16.65
CA ALA A 326 -1.72 -8.94 17.12
C ALA A 326 -1.32 -9.04 18.59
N SER A 327 -0.41 -8.18 19.07
CA SER A 327 -0.02 -8.11 20.47
C SER A 327 -1.21 -7.77 21.38
N ALA A 328 -2.02 -6.79 20.97
CA ALA A 328 -3.22 -6.41 21.70
C ALA A 328 -4.28 -7.53 21.74
N GLN A 329 -4.39 -8.35 20.67
CA GLN A 329 -5.29 -9.52 20.65
C GLN A 329 -4.92 -10.60 21.68
N ILE A 330 -3.64 -10.73 22.05
CA ILE A 330 -3.25 -11.59 23.18
C ILE A 330 -3.92 -11.09 24.47
N GLY A 331 -3.91 -9.77 24.71
CA GLY A 331 -4.59 -9.15 25.84
C GLY A 331 -6.10 -9.38 25.84
N VAL A 332 -6.75 -9.29 24.68
CA VAL A 332 -8.18 -9.62 24.52
C VAL A 332 -8.44 -11.09 24.89
N ALA A 333 -7.62 -12.01 24.40
CA ALA A 333 -7.77 -13.43 24.68
C ALA A 333 -7.55 -13.77 26.18
N ILE A 334 -6.60 -13.09 26.84
CA ILE A 334 -6.38 -13.21 28.29
C ILE A 334 -7.58 -12.64 29.06
N ALA A 335 -8.10 -11.47 28.68
CA ALA A 335 -9.25 -10.84 29.33
C ALA A 335 -10.50 -11.74 29.27
N ASN A 336 -10.70 -12.46 28.16
CA ASN A 336 -11.80 -13.42 28.00
C ASN A 336 -11.71 -14.64 28.93
N ARG A 337 -10.56 -14.88 29.59
CA ARG A 337 -10.39 -15.94 30.61
C ARG A 337 -10.71 -15.47 32.02
N LEU A 338 -10.91 -14.17 32.23
CA LEU A 338 -11.17 -13.56 33.53
C LEU A 338 -12.68 -13.35 33.74
N PRO A 339 -13.12 -13.15 35.00
CA PRO A 339 -14.52 -12.85 35.28
C PRO A 339 -15.06 -11.66 34.46
N GLN A 340 -16.27 -11.79 33.95
CA GLN A 340 -16.97 -10.73 33.23
C GLN A 340 -17.99 -10.10 34.17
N PHE A 341 -18.04 -8.76 34.18
CA PHE A 341 -18.96 -7.98 34.99
C PHE A 341 -20.00 -7.36 34.08
N THR A 342 -21.27 -7.52 34.40
CA THR A 342 -22.37 -6.88 33.66
C THR A 342 -23.30 -6.16 34.63
N ILE A 343 -23.77 -5.00 34.20
CA ILE A 343 -24.74 -4.17 34.90
C ILE A 343 -25.91 -4.00 33.93
N SER A 344 -27.09 -4.43 34.34
CA SER A 344 -28.32 -4.25 33.57
C SER A 344 -29.36 -3.49 34.38
N GLY A 345 -30.12 -2.67 33.68
CA GLY A 345 -31.29 -2.00 34.22
C GLY A 345 -32.45 -2.14 33.23
N ALA A 346 -33.66 -2.22 33.73
CA ALA A 346 -34.85 -2.09 32.90
C ALA A 346 -35.90 -1.27 33.63
N ALA A 347 -36.63 -0.44 32.90
CA ALA A 347 -37.80 0.26 33.40
C ALA A 347 -38.88 0.26 32.32
N GLY A 348 -40.13 0.06 32.69
CA GLY A 348 -41.20 -0.12 31.72
C GLY A 348 -42.57 -0.27 32.33
N GLY A 349 -43.53 -0.58 31.48
CA GLY A 349 -44.90 -0.93 31.84
C GLY A 349 -45.23 -2.35 31.39
N LEU A 350 -45.94 -3.08 32.23
CA LEU A 350 -46.35 -4.45 31.97
C LEU A 350 -47.82 -4.62 32.37
N ALA A 351 -48.67 -5.00 31.42
CA ALA A 351 -50.10 -5.21 31.68
C ALA A 351 -50.72 -6.27 30.75
N THR A 352 -51.87 -6.80 31.14
CA THR A 352 -52.66 -7.72 30.30
C THR A 352 -53.55 -6.99 29.28
N ASP A 353 -53.74 -5.69 29.48
CA ASP A 353 -54.38 -4.76 28.53
C ASP A 353 -53.36 -3.70 28.10
N PHE A 354 -53.27 -3.45 26.79
CA PHE A 354 -52.34 -2.50 26.21
C PHE A 354 -52.51 -1.08 26.77
N THR A 355 -53.75 -0.65 27.02
CA THR A 355 -54.04 0.71 27.50
C THR A 355 -53.64 0.95 28.95
N GLN A 356 -53.45 -0.12 29.72
CA GLN A 356 -53.19 -0.07 31.15
C GLN A 356 -51.70 -0.19 31.51
N MET A 357 -50.81 -0.39 30.53
CA MET A 357 -49.39 -0.67 30.78
C MET A 357 -48.67 0.37 31.65
N PHE A 358 -49.11 1.63 31.59
CA PHE A 358 -48.55 2.74 32.35
C PHE A 358 -49.54 3.34 33.36
N ALA A 359 -50.66 2.66 33.62
CA ALA A 359 -51.59 3.03 34.69
C ALA A 359 -50.98 2.69 36.07
N ASP A 360 -51.49 3.32 37.14
CA ASP A 360 -50.98 3.16 38.50
C ASP A 360 -50.77 1.68 38.88
N ALA A 361 -49.59 1.37 39.43
CA ALA A 361 -49.09 0.03 39.79
C ALA A 361 -48.59 -0.91 38.67
N ASN A 362 -48.75 -0.60 37.37
CA ASN A 362 -48.20 -1.40 36.26
C ASN A 362 -46.77 -1.03 35.79
N PRO A 363 -46.22 0.17 36.10
CA PRO A 363 -44.81 0.45 35.92
C PRO A 363 -43.90 -0.40 36.81
N PHE A 364 -42.78 -0.86 36.26
CA PHE A 364 -41.75 -1.60 36.99
C PHE A 364 -40.36 -1.02 36.71
N TRP A 365 -39.41 -1.33 37.60
CA TRP A 365 -38.00 -1.13 37.35
C TRP A 365 -37.17 -2.24 38.01
N ILE A 366 -36.00 -2.53 37.44
CA ILE A 366 -35.01 -3.44 37.99
C ILE A 366 -33.61 -2.92 37.68
N VAL A 367 -32.68 -3.09 38.62
CA VAL A 367 -31.24 -2.90 38.42
C VAL A 367 -30.55 -4.14 38.97
N ALA A 368 -29.73 -4.78 38.14
CA ALA A 368 -29.03 -6.01 38.47
C ALA A 368 -27.55 -5.90 38.07
N GLY A 369 -26.67 -6.33 38.98
CA GLY A 369 -25.26 -6.58 38.68
C GLY A 369 -25.02 -8.09 38.65
N ASN A 370 -24.27 -8.56 37.65
CA ASN A 370 -23.88 -9.96 37.53
C ASN A 370 -22.37 -10.09 37.31
N VAL A 371 -21.77 -11.08 37.96
CA VAL A 371 -20.38 -11.49 37.73
C VAL A 371 -20.39 -12.94 37.28
N ALA A 372 -19.83 -13.21 36.11
CA ALA A 372 -19.78 -14.55 35.53
C ALA A 372 -18.34 -14.93 35.21
N GLN A 373 -17.91 -16.11 35.66
CA GLN A 373 -16.62 -16.68 35.30
C GLN A 373 -16.81 -18.08 34.75
N THR A 374 -16.28 -18.32 33.56
CA THR A 374 -16.26 -19.65 32.95
C THR A 374 -15.19 -20.51 33.62
N LEU A 375 -15.60 -21.43 34.50
CA LEU A 375 -14.68 -22.37 35.15
C LEU A 375 -14.21 -23.49 34.19
N PHE A 376 -15.09 -23.92 33.29
CA PHE A 376 -14.80 -24.98 32.32
C PHE A 376 -15.46 -24.68 30.97
N ALA A 377 -14.65 -24.73 29.90
CA ALA A 377 -15.10 -24.58 28.51
C ALA A 377 -14.35 -25.53 27.57
N GLY A 378 -14.00 -26.74 28.03
CA GLY A 378 -13.30 -27.74 27.22
C GLY A 378 -11.97 -27.26 26.63
N GLY A 379 -11.24 -26.37 27.31
CA GLY A 379 -9.99 -25.78 26.82
C GLY A 379 -10.15 -24.66 25.78
N THR A 380 -11.38 -24.31 25.35
CA THR A 380 -11.65 -23.32 24.29
C THR A 380 -10.90 -22.00 24.50
N LEU A 381 -10.97 -21.43 25.72
CA LEU A 381 -10.34 -20.13 25.99
C LEU A 381 -8.81 -20.21 26.04
N LEU A 382 -8.25 -21.35 26.48
CA LEU A 382 -6.80 -21.58 26.45
C LEU A 382 -6.30 -21.67 25.00
N HIS A 383 -7.01 -22.39 24.13
CA HIS A 383 -6.64 -22.52 22.73
C HIS A 383 -6.84 -21.22 21.94
N ARG A 384 -7.82 -20.38 22.30
CA ARG A 384 -7.95 -19.02 21.74
C ARG A 384 -6.77 -18.12 22.13
N GLN A 385 -6.31 -18.19 23.38
CA GLN A 385 -5.10 -17.49 23.80
C GLN A 385 -3.86 -17.98 23.04
N ARG A 386 -3.64 -19.30 22.98
CA ARG A 386 -2.52 -19.88 22.23
C ARG A 386 -2.57 -19.53 20.73
N ALA A 387 -3.76 -19.46 20.14
CA ALA A 387 -3.93 -19.00 18.77
C ALA A 387 -3.56 -17.52 18.60
N ALA A 388 -3.88 -16.65 19.57
CA ALA A 388 -3.46 -15.25 19.56
C ALA A 388 -1.93 -15.10 19.74
N GLU A 389 -1.32 -15.92 20.60
CA GLU A 389 0.15 -15.99 20.76
C GLU A 389 0.82 -16.42 19.45
N ALA A 390 0.32 -17.48 18.80
CA ALA A 390 0.84 -17.93 17.50
C ALA A 390 0.62 -16.90 16.37
N ALA A 391 -0.51 -16.16 16.39
CA ALA A 391 -0.76 -15.09 15.43
C ALA A 391 0.23 -13.92 15.61
N PHE A 392 0.62 -13.62 16.84
CA PHE A 392 1.68 -12.63 17.12
C PHE A 392 3.05 -13.11 16.63
N GLU A 393 3.41 -14.38 16.84
CA GLU A 393 4.64 -14.97 16.29
C GLU A 393 4.67 -14.91 14.76
N GLN A 394 3.54 -15.22 14.10
CA GLN A 394 3.38 -15.08 12.66
C GLN A 394 3.56 -13.63 12.19
N ALA A 395 2.91 -12.67 12.87
CA ALA A 395 3.05 -11.25 12.54
C ALA A 395 4.50 -10.76 12.72
N ALA A 396 5.21 -11.27 13.73
CA ALA A 396 6.61 -10.92 13.98
C ALA A 396 7.53 -11.43 12.86
N ALA A 397 7.29 -12.65 12.37
CA ALA A 397 7.99 -13.20 11.23
C ALA A 397 7.69 -12.43 9.93
N GLN A 398 6.43 -12.03 9.71
CA GLN A 398 6.02 -11.23 8.56
C GLN A 398 6.66 -9.83 8.58
N TYR A 399 6.69 -9.16 9.74
CA TYR A 399 7.41 -7.91 9.92
C TYR A 399 8.89 -8.07 9.57
N ARG A 400 9.56 -9.10 10.10
CA ARG A 400 10.97 -9.37 9.80
C ARG A 400 11.20 -9.61 8.30
N SER A 401 10.34 -10.38 7.64
CA SER A 401 10.41 -10.61 6.19
C SER A 401 10.27 -9.31 5.39
N THR A 402 9.34 -8.45 5.80
CA THR A 402 9.12 -7.13 5.18
C THR A 402 10.34 -6.23 5.33
N VAL A 403 10.96 -6.21 6.52
CA VAL A 403 12.23 -5.48 6.75
C VAL A 403 13.36 -6.03 5.88
N ILE A 404 13.53 -7.35 5.79
CA ILE A 404 14.56 -7.96 4.94
C ILE A 404 14.36 -7.58 3.47
N THR A 405 13.12 -7.68 2.99
CA THR A 405 12.76 -7.35 1.60
C THR A 405 12.97 -5.86 1.32
N ALA A 406 12.64 -4.98 2.27
CA ALA A 406 12.90 -3.55 2.17
C ALA A 406 14.40 -3.24 1.99
N PHE A 407 15.25 -3.89 2.79
CA PHE A 407 16.70 -3.76 2.69
C PHE A 407 17.26 -4.31 1.37
N GLN A 408 16.74 -5.46 0.93
CA GLN A 408 17.09 -6.04 -0.36
C GLN A 408 16.74 -5.09 -1.51
N ASN A 409 15.52 -4.53 -1.53
CA ASN A 409 15.09 -3.61 -2.57
C ASN A 409 16.00 -2.38 -2.69
N VAL A 410 16.44 -1.81 -1.57
CA VAL A 410 17.39 -0.69 -1.57
C VAL A 410 18.77 -1.13 -2.05
N ALA A 411 19.28 -2.28 -1.58
CA ALA A 411 20.57 -2.79 -2.03
C ALA A 411 20.58 -3.08 -3.55
N ASP A 412 19.53 -3.71 -4.06
CA ASP A 412 19.40 -4.08 -5.47
C ASP A 412 19.30 -2.83 -6.37
N THR A 413 18.52 -1.83 -5.98
CA THR A 413 18.44 -0.55 -6.72
C THR A 413 19.76 0.23 -6.70
N LEU A 414 20.51 0.20 -5.60
CA LEU A 414 21.84 0.82 -5.54
C LEU A 414 22.85 0.13 -6.45
N TYR A 415 22.84 -1.22 -6.53
CA TYR A 415 23.68 -1.94 -7.50
C TYR A 415 23.25 -1.65 -8.94
N ALA A 416 21.94 -1.60 -9.19
CA ALA A 416 21.39 -1.31 -10.51
C ALA A 416 21.87 0.05 -11.01
N LEU A 417 21.72 1.12 -10.21
CA LEU A 417 22.20 2.47 -10.55
C LEU A 417 23.70 2.53 -10.89
N GLN A 418 24.53 1.78 -10.16
CA GLN A 418 25.96 1.72 -10.42
C GLN A 418 26.26 1.01 -11.75
N HIS A 419 25.66 -0.15 -11.98
CA HIS A 419 25.92 -0.96 -13.18
C HIS A 419 25.26 -0.40 -14.44
N ASP A 420 24.13 0.28 -14.30
CA ASP A 420 23.44 0.99 -15.36
C ASP A 420 24.26 2.13 -15.93
N ALA A 421 24.95 2.88 -15.06
CA ALA A 421 25.84 3.95 -15.48
C ALA A 421 27.02 3.42 -16.31
N GLU A 422 27.64 2.32 -15.88
CA GLU A 422 28.73 1.67 -16.64
C GLU A 422 28.22 1.04 -17.94
N SER A 423 27.02 0.44 -17.91
CA SER A 423 26.37 -0.13 -19.09
C SER A 423 26.06 0.94 -20.14
N LEU A 424 25.52 2.10 -19.72
CA LEU A 424 25.28 3.21 -20.64
C LEU A 424 26.59 3.75 -21.23
N LYS A 425 27.63 3.92 -20.41
CA LYS A 425 28.94 4.39 -20.87
C LYS A 425 29.54 3.47 -21.94
N THR A 426 29.50 2.15 -21.70
CA THR A 426 30.00 1.16 -22.65
C THR A 426 29.12 1.05 -23.90
N ALA A 427 27.79 1.15 -23.77
CA ALA A 427 26.86 1.18 -24.89
C ALA A 427 27.06 2.40 -25.80
N VAL A 428 27.28 3.59 -25.23
CA VAL A 428 27.59 4.82 -25.98
C VAL A 428 28.90 4.68 -26.75
N ALA A 429 29.95 4.13 -26.13
CA ALA A 429 31.22 3.87 -26.81
C ALA A 429 31.05 2.88 -27.98
N ALA A 430 30.28 1.80 -27.77
CA ALA A 430 29.98 0.81 -28.80
C ALA A 430 29.18 1.40 -29.96
N GLU A 431 28.15 2.20 -29.69
CA GLU A 431 27.36 2.88 -30.72
C GLU A 431 28.23 3.84 -31.55
N ARG A 432 29.04 4.68 -30.90
CA ARG A 432 29.94 5.61 -31.60
C ARG A 432 30.91 4.87 -32.52
N ALA A 433 31.53 3.78 -32.03
CA ALA A 433 32.45 2.96 -32.83
C ALA A 433 31.73 2.26 -34.00
N ALA A 434 30.53 1.72 -33.77
CA ALA A 434 29.74 1.07 -34.81
C ALA A 434 29.25 2.09 -35.86
N LYS A 435 28.92 3.31 -35.44
CA LYS A 435 28.52 4.40 -36.35
C LYS A 435 29.66 4.83 -37.27
N VAL A 436 30.85 5.04 -36.72
CA VAL A 436 32.05 5.35 -37.52
C VAL A 436 32.33 4.24 -38.53
N THR A 437 32.24 2.97 -38.10
CA THR A 437 32.41 1.82 -38.97
C THR A 437 31.37 1.82 -40.10
N LEU A 438 30.10 2.06 -39.78
CA LEU A 438 29.02 2.15 -40.76
C LEU A 438 29.27 3.27 -41.78
N ASP A 439 29.62 4.47 -41.32
CA ASP A 439 29.84 5.63 -42.20
C ASP A 439 31.00 5.41 -43.16
N LEU A 440 32.12 4.87 -42.67
CA LEU A 440 33.27 4.53 -43.51
C LEU A 440 32.92 3.43 -44.52
N THR A 441 32.16 2.43 -44.09
CA THR A 441 31.76 1.30 -44.93
C THR A 441 30.78 1.74 -46.01
N VAL A 442 29.81 2.59 -45.70
CA VAL A 442 28.90 3.20 -46.69
C VAL A 442 29.70 3.97 -47.75
N ASN A 443 30.65 4.81 -47.34
CA ASN A 443 31.47 5.60 -48.27
C ASN A 443 32.36 4.71 -49.16
N GLN A 444 33.03 3.72 -48.59
CA GLN A 444 33.90 2.81 -49.36
C GLN A 444 33.10 1.92 -50.32
N GLN A 445 31.89 1.50 -49.92
CA GLN A 445 31.00 0.69 -50.76
C GLN A 445 30.50 1.49 -51.96
N GLN A 446 30.17 2.78 -51.77
CA GLN A 446 29.77 3.67 -52.87
C GLN A 446 30.89 3.87 -53.91
N LEU A 447 32.15 3.78 -53.46
CA LEU A 447 33.34 3.87 -54.32
C LEU A 447 33.77 2.51 -54.91
N GLY A 448 33.07 1.41 -54.56
CA GLY A 448 33.36 0.06 -55.06
C GLY A 448 34.57 -0.63 -54.41
N TYR A 449 35.10 -0.10 -53.30
CA TYR A 449 36.32 -0.63 -52.66
C TYR A 449 36.10 -1.82 -51.75
N ILE A 450 34.87 -2.09 -51.32
CA ILE A 450 34.55 -3.17 -50.39
C ILE A 450 33.31 -3.97 -50.81
N ASN A 451 33.27 -5.23 -50.40
CA ASN A 451 32.13 -6.12 -50.64
C ASN A 451 30.92 -5.71 -49.79
N TYR A 452 29.72 -5.89 -50.37
CA TYR A 452 28.43 -5.65 -49.74
C TYR A 452 28.23 -6.33 -48.39
N LEU A 453 28.78 -7.54 -48.20
CA LEU A 453 28.70 -8.24 -46.92
C LEU A 453 29.31 -7.44 -45.74
N VAL A 454 30.33 -6.61 -46.00
CA VAL A 454 30.94 -5.73 -44.99
C VAL A 454 29.97 -4.63 -44.59
N LEU A 455 29.23 -4.05 -45.56
CA LEU A 455 28.19 -3.05 -45.30
C LEU A 455 27.05 -3.63 -44.46
N LEU A 456 26.58 -4.82 -44.81
CA LEU A 456 25.52 -5.48 -44.06
C LEU A 456 25.95 -5.76 -42.61
N SER A 457 27.18 -6.23 -42.40
CA SER A 457 27.73 -6.46 -41.07
C SER A 457 27.83 -5.15 -40.26
N ALA A 458 28.27 -4.05 -40.88
CA ALA A 458 28.36 -2.74 -40.22
C ALA A 458 26.96 -2.18 -39.86
N GLN A 459 25.96 -2.36 -40.72
CA GLN A 459 24.57 -1.97 -40.46
C GLN A 459 23.99 -2.72 -39.25
N GLN A 460 24.16 -4.05 -39.21
CA GLN A 460 23.69 -4.88 -38.09
C GLN A 460 24.38 -4.50 -36.78
N ALA A 461 25.70 -4.29 -36.81
CA ALA A 461 26.46 -3.89 -35.63
C ALA A 461 25.99 -2.52 -35.08
N TYR A 462 25.76 -1.54 -35.96
CA TYR A 462 25.26 -0.23 -35.55
C TYR A 462 23.83 -0.31 -35.01
N GLN A 463 22.94 -1.06 -35.66
CA GLN A 463 21.57 -1.27 -35.18
C GLN A 463 21.55 -1.87 -33.77
N GLN A 464 22.33 -2.93 -33.53
CA GLN A 464 22.38 -3.57 -32.22
C GLN A 464 22.92 -2.61 -31.15
N ALA A 465 23.98 -1.86 -31.47
CA ALA A 465 24.57 -0.90 -30.54
C ALA A 465 23.61 0.25 -30.20
N LEU A 466 22.89 0.79 -31.20
CA LEU A 466 21.90 1.85 -31.03
C LEU A 466 20.75 1.42 -30.11
N ILE A 467 20.16 0.23 -30.33
CA ILE A 467 19.09 -0.31 -29.48
C ILE A 467 19.59 -0.54 -28.05
N THR A 468 20.81 -1.07 -27.90
CA THR A 468 21.43 -1.31 -26.59
C THR A 468 21.64 0.00 -25.82
N ARG A 469 22.07 1.07 -26.50
CA ARG A 469 22.22 2.39 -25.88
C ARG A 469 20.88 2.96 -25.43
N VAL A 470 19.85 2.87 -26.27
CA VAL A 470 18.49 3.35 -25.93
C VAL A 470 17.95 2.61 -24.70
N GLN A 471 18.12 1.29 -24.64
CA GLN A 471 17.70 0.50 -23.47
C GLN A 471 18.49 0.89 -22.21
N SER A 472 19.81 1.06 -22.33
CA SER A 472 20.66 1.44 -21.19
C SER A 472 20.28 2.83 -20.64
N GLN A 473 19.93 3.77 -21.52
CA GLN A 473 19.46 5.10 -21.12
C GLN A 473 18.11 5.04 -20.39
N ALA A 474 17.18 4.21 -20.87
CA ALA A 474 15.90 3.99 -20.21
C ALA A 474 16.06 3.33 -18.83
N ASN A 475 16.95 2.33 -18.70
CA ASN A 475 17.23 1.67 -17.43
C ASN A 475 17.71 2.68 -16.37
N ARG A 476 18.64 3.59 -16.73
CA ARG A 476 19.12 4.64 -15.80
C ARG A 476 17.98 5.46 -15.18
N LEU A 477 17.00 5.86 -16.01
CA LEU A 477 15.84 6.64 -15.56
C LEU A 477 14.90 5.78 -14.71
N ALA A 478 14.60 4.56 -15.16
CA ALA A 478 13.70 3.64 -14.47
C ALA A 478 14.25 3.24 -13.08
N ASP A 479 15.53 2.88 -12.99
CA ASP A 479 16.14 2.45 -11.73
C ASP A 479 16.40 3.61 -10.77
N THR A 480 16.49 4.84 -11.29
CA THR A 480 16.44 6.05 -10.46
C THR A 480 15.06 6.22 -9.81
N ALA A 481 13.97 5.99 -10.56
CA ALA A 481 12.62 6.00 -9.98
C ALA A 481 12.43 4.84 -8.98
N ALA A 482 13.00 3.66 -9.28
CA ALA A 482 12.97 2.51 -8.39
C ALA A 482 13.69 2.77 -7.06
N LEU A 483 14.79 3.52 -7.05
CA LEU A 483 15.45 3.95 -5.81
C LEU A 483 14.51 4.80 -4.94
N PHE A 484 13.84 5.80 -5.53
CA PHE A 484 12.88 6.62 -4.78
C PHE A 484 11.76 5.78 -4.18
N GLN A 485 11.22 4.81 -4.93
CA GLN A 485 10.24 3.85 -4.42
C GLN A 485 10.81 3.01 -3.27
N ALA A 486 12.03 2.49 -3.43
CA ALA A 486 12.68 1.63 -2.44
C ALA A 486 12.98 2.37 -1.13
N LEU A 487 13.24 3.68 -1.20
CA LEU A 487 13.44 4.52 -0.01
C LEU A 487 12.12 5.00 0.62
N GLY A 488 10.98 4.70 0.01
CA GLY A 488 9.65 5.03 0.52
C GLY A 488 9.01 6.29 -0.07
N GLY A 489 9.59 6.92 -1.09
CA GLY A 489 8.92 7.96 -1.88
C GLY A 489 8.55 9.26 -1.12
N GLY A 490 9.18 9.55 0.01
CA GLY A 490 9.08 10.86 0.69
C GLY A 490 7.72 11.18 1.32
N TRP A 491 6.85 10.20 1.58
CA TRP A 491 5.48 10.44 2.09
C TRP A 491 5.42 11.15 3.45
N TRP A 492 6.50 11.09 4.24
CA TRP A 492 6.59 11.74 5.56
C TRP A 492 6.76 13.26 5.46
N ASN A 493 7.07 13.78 4.27
CA ASN A 493 7.19 15.20 4.04
C ASN A 493 5.85 15.81 3.61
N PRO A 494 5.52 17.02 4.10
CA PRO A 494 4.34 17.73 3.61
C PRO A 494 4.48 18.00 2.10
N PRO A 495 3.37 18.00 1.34
CA PRO A 495 3.41 18.58 0.00
C PRO A 495 3.81 20.06 0.13
N GLU A 496 4.80 20.49 -0.66
CA GLU A 496 5.24 21.89 -0.73
C GLU A 496 4.14 22.83 -1.22
#